data_AF-A0AB74FDU1-F1
#
_entry.id   AF-A0AB74FDU1-F1
#
_cell.length_a   1.000
_cell.length_b   1.000
_cell.length_c   1.000
_cell.angle_alpha   90.00
_cell.angle_beta   90.00
_cell.angle_gamma   90.00
#
_symmetry.space_group_name_H-M   'P 1'
#
loop_
_entity.id
_entity.type
_entity.pdbx_description
1 polymer ?
#
loop_
_entity_poly.entity_id
_entity_poly.type
_entity_poly.pdbx_seq_one_letter_code
_entity_poly.pdbx_strand_id
1 'polypeptide(L)'
;MLARFASYAKAADGGPLKVDSYFGYDDQAVQKEYQRRTNQPQTGEVSQADLVKLGLTPLFFTVEGHLSDMYQGPCAFVASTLEREGRAVWRPTGYDNVRLPFNNQSGVDELVNRLDTKLFDDGTPFPEGTPWNLAIFSQGAMVGCEVMEKHVLPTNGRLHYRLKDFRKGIAFGNPYRLINQCAPWVPDPPQPNTQGIMDWHFDFLKYPELAGKWQEHARTRDWYAENRLDEAGQNMTAIAKIITQSSWTGGASSIVARIMDLFINPFDGLIDIVWAIVRTFQGIAHLEAHGTYDLNPVLDWFRA
;
A
#
# COMPACT_ATOMS: atom_id res chain seq x y z
N MET A 1 -23.96 3.23 -13.81
CA MET A 1 -24.73 2.66 -12.69
C MET A 1 -25.00 1.17 -12.84
N LEU A 2 -25.76 0.70 -13.84
CA LEU A 2 -26.04 -0.74 -14.08
C LEU A 2 -24.80 -1.65 -14.12
N ALA A 3 -23.69 -1.17 -14.69
CA ALA A 3 -22.42 -1.92 -14.75
C ALA A 3 -21.63 -1.95 -13.42
N ARG A 4 -21.99 -1.13 -12.43
CA ARG A 4 -21.15 -0.88 -11.24
C ARG A 4 -21.88 -1.14 -9.92
N PHE A 5 -23.19 -0.90 -9.85
CA PHE A 5 -24.06 -1.18 -8.70
C PHE A 5 -25.47 -1.60 -9.15
N ALA A 6 -25.64 -2.86 -9.55
CA ALA A 6 -26.89 -3.38 -10.12
C ALA A 6 -28.11 -3.30 -9.17
N SER A 7 -27.89 -3.20 -7.85
CA SER A 7 -28.95 -3.07 -6.85
C SER A 7 -29.72 -1.75 -6.92
N TYR A 8 -29.11 -0.68 -7.42
CA TYR A 8 -29.75 0.64 -7.57
C TYR A 8 -30.53 0.80 -8.88
N ALA A 9 -30.51 -0.22 -9.75
CA ALA A 9 -31.36 -0.29 -10.93
C ALA A 9 -32.65 -1.08 -10.67
N LYS A 10 -32.92 -1.40 -9.39
CA LYS A 10 -34.02 -2.24 -8.95
C LYS A 10 -34.89 -1.47 -7.97
N ALA A 11 -36.19 -1.71 -8.04
CA ALA A 11 -37.12 -1.26 -7.01
C ALA A 11 -36.79 -1.95 -5.66
N ALA A 12 -37.36 -1.45 -4.56
CA ALA A 12 -37.14 -1.98 -3.21
C ALA A 12 -37.45 -3.50 -3.06
N ASP A 13 -38.24 -4.07 -3.97
CA ASP A 13 -38.57 -5.49 -4.05
C ASP A 13 -37.54 -6.35 -4.84
N GLY A 14 -36.48 -5.74 -5.36
CA GLY A 14 -35.46 -6.39 -6.18
C GLY A 14 -35.84 -6.62 -7.65
N GLY A 15 -37.02 -6.17 -8.08
CA GLY A 15 -37.47 -6.15 -9.48
C GLY A 15 -36.99 -4.90 -10.24
N PRO A 16 -37.26 -4.78 -11.56
CA PRO A 16 -36.90 -3.59 -12.32
C PRO A 16 -37.59 -2.33 -11.76
N LEU A 17 -36.93 -1.16 -11.87
CA LEU A 17 -37.55 0.12 -11.52
C LEU A 17 -38.89 0.29 -12.25
N LYS A 18 -39.96 0.51 -11.48
CA LYS A 18 -41.31 0.66 -12.02
C LYS A 18 -41.64 2.15 -12.12
N VAL A 19 -42.28 2.53 -13.21
CA VAL A 19 -42.96 3.82 -13.31
C VAL A 19 -44.22 3.70 -12.47
N ASP A 20 -44.32 4.48 -11.40
CA ASP A 20 -45.55 4.58 -10.64
C ASP A 20 -46.56 5.46 -11.41
N SER A 21 -47.85 5.29 -11.11
CA SER A 21 -48.93 5.97 -11.83
C SER A 21 -49.15 7.42 -11.40
N TYR A 22 -48.33 7.97 -10.49
CA TYR A 22 -48.62 9.26 -9.84
C TYR A 22 -47.48 10.28 -9.99
N PHE A 23 -46.22 9.87 -9.92
CA PHE A 23 -45.03 10.73 -9.96
C PHE A 23 -43.91 10.27 -10.92
N GLY A 24 -43.95 9.04 -11.46
CA GLY A 24 -42.90 8.51 -12.35
C GLY A 24 -41.99 7.50 -11.66
N TYR A 25 -40.67 7.54 -11.89
CA TYR A 25 -39.72 6.66 -11.19
C TYR A 25 -39.49 7.17 -9.75
N ASP A 26 -40.19 6.60 -8.76
CA ASP A 26 -40.18 7.05 -7.36
C ASP A 26 -38.77 7.23 -6.77
N ASP A 27 -37.85 6.29 -7.02
CA ASP A 27 -36.48 6.38 -6.50
C ASP A 27 -35.70 7.56 -7.09
N GLN A 28 -35.97 7.89 -8.36
CA GLN A 28 -35.37 9.07 -9.01
C GLN A 28 -35.94 10.36 -8.42
N ALA A 29 -37.23 10.40 -8.11
CA ALA A 29 -37.88 11.56 -7.49
C ALA A 29 -37.37 11.78 -6.05
N VAL A 30 -37.21 10.70 -5.27
CA VAL A 30 -36.59 10.74 -3.93
C VAL A 30 -35.16 11.26 -4.01
N GLN A 31 -34.35 10.76 -4.96
CA GLN A 31 -32.99 11.25 -5.15
C GLN A 31 -32.96 12.73 -5.54
N LYS A 32 -33.86 13.20 -6.42
CA LYS A 32 -33.99 14.62 -6.78
C LYS A 32 -34.37 15.48 -5.57
N GLU A 33 -35.26 15.00 -4.71
CA GLU A 33 -35.65 15.70 -3.49
C GLU A 33 -34.49 15.78 -2.48
N TYR A 34 -33.73 14.69 -2.29
CA TYR A 34 -32.50 14.72 -1.50
C TYR A 34 -31.48 15.71 -2.07
N GLN A 35 -31.25 15.68 -3.40
CA GLN A 35 -30.36 16.62 -4.08
C GLN A 35 -30.81 18.06 -3.88
N ARG A 36 -32.12 18.35 -4.01
CA ARG A 36 -32.69 19.67 -3.75
C ARG A 36 -32.42 20.13 -2.30
N ARG A 37 -32.62 19.25 -1.31
CA ARG A 37 -32.40 19.57 0.12
C ARG A 37 -30.93 19.71 0.49
N THR A 38 -30.03 19.12 -0.29
CA THR A 38 -28.57 19.18 -0.09
C THR A 38 -27.86 20.13 -1.05
N ASN A 39 -28.60 20.97 -1.78
CA ASN A 39 -28.08 21.93 -2.76
C ASN A 39 -27.22 21.31 -3.87
N GLN A 40 -27.58 20.10 -4.31
CA GLN A 40 -26.95 19.39 -5.43
C GLN A 40 -27.77 19.57 -6.72
N PRO A 41 -27.17 19.40 -7.90
CA PRO A 41 -27.92 19.29 -9.15
C PRO A 41 -28.96 18.16 -9.08
N GLN A 42 -30.22 18.47 -9.40
CA GLN A 42 -31.36 17.54 -9.28
C GLN A 42 -31.44 16.57 -10.47
N THR A 43 -30.38 15.79 -10.69
CA THR A 43 -30.31 14.81 -11.78
C THR A 43 -31.15 13.56 -11.52
N GLY A 44 -31.42 13.26 -10.25
CA GLY A 44 -31.99 11.99 -9.81
C GLY A 44 -31.00 10.83 -9.84
N GLU A 45 -29.70 11.13 -9.97
CA GLU A 45 -28.61 10.15 -9.96
C GLU A 45 -27.77 10.32 -8.68
N VAL A 46 -27.44 9.21 -8.00
CA VAL A 46 -26.52 9.23 -6.85
C VAL A 46 -25.13 9.63 -7.35
N SER A 47 -24.59 10.72 -6.82
CA SER A 47 -23.29 11.24 -7.24
C SER A 47 -22.14 10.46 -6.57
N GLN A 48 -20.93 10.55 -7.12
CA GLN A 48 -19.74 10.02 -6.45
C GLN A 48 -19.55 10.66 -5.07
N ALA A 49 -19.86 11.96 -4.94
CA ALA A 49 -19.80 12.65 -3.66
C ALA A 49 -20.79 12.07 -2.63
N ASP A 50 -21.97 11.64 -3.06
CA ASP A 50 -22.93 10.94 -2.19
C ASP A 50 -22.39 9.58 -1.75
N LEU A 51 -21.80 8.80 -2.67
CA LEU A 51 -21.19 7.50 -2.31
C LEU A 51 -20.04 7.66 -1.30
N VAL A 52 -19.25 8.73 -1.40
CA VAL A 52 -18.20 9.06 -0.42
C VAL A 52 -18.83 9.43 0.92
N LYS A 53 -19.85 10.31 0.94
CA LYS A 53 -20.56 10.69 2.17
C LYS A 53 -21.25 9.52 2.88
N LEU A 54 -21.69 8.53 2.11
CA LEU A 54 -22.28 7.30 2.64
C LEU A 54 -21.22 6.27 3.09
N GLY A 55 -19.92 6.54 2.90
CA GLY A 55 -18.86 5.60 3.24
C GLY A 55 -18.84 4.34 2.37
N LEU A 56 -19.42 4.41 1.17
CA LEU A 56 -19.52 3.27 0.23
C LEU A 56 -18.37 3.22 -0.78
N THR A 57 -17.66 4.33 -0.97
CA THR A 57 -16.45 4.39 -1.79
C THR A 57 -15.25 3.91 -0.97
N PRO A 58 -14.46 2.94 -1.45
CA PRO A 58 -13.27 2.51 -0.72
C PRO A 58 -12.29 3.65 -0.48
N LEU A 59 -11.70 3.70 0.71
CA LEU A 59 -10.53 4.54 0.95
C LEU A 59 -9.27 3.80 0.51
N PHE A 60 -8.34 4.50 -0.13
CA PHE A 60 -7.09 3.93 -0.62
C PHE A 60 -5.92 4.57 0.12
N PHE A 61 -5.33 3.83 1.05
CA PHE A 61 -4.17 4.28 1.81
C PHE A 61 -2.89 3.98 1.05
N THR A 62 -1.97 4.94 1.00
CA THR A 62 -0.65 4.76 0.40
C THR A 62 0.44 5.09 1.38
N VAL A 63 1.54 4.32 1.34
CA VAL A 63 2.76 4.59 2.11
C VAL A 63 3.96 4.49 1.16
N GLU A 64 4.56 5.62 0.82
CA GLU A 64 5.71 5.69 -0.08
C GLU A 64 7.03 5.42 0.66
N GLY A 65 8.09 5.21 -0.12
CA GLY A 65 9.40 4.78 0.37
C GLY A 65 10.27 5.89 0.96
N HIS A 66 11.50 5.51 1.29
CA HIS A 66 12.55 6.42 1.77
C HIS A 66 12.82 7.53 0.73
N LEU A 67 12.93 8.78 1.18
CA LEU A 67 13.13 9.98 0.34
C LEU A 67 12.08 10.20 -0.75
N SER A 68 10.97 9.44 -0.73
CA SER A 68 9.89 9.58 -1.70
C SER A 68 8.93 10.68 -1.27
N ASP A 69 8.34 11.38 -2.24
CA ASP A 69 7.20 12.26 -1.98
C ASP A 69 5.95 11.39 -1.84
N MET A 70 5.15 11.57 -0.78
CA MET A 70 3.93 10.79 -0.58
C MET A 70 2.89 10.94 -1.69
N TYR A 71 3.03 11.97 -2.54
CA TYR A 71 2.21 12.21 -3.71
C TYR A 71 2.84 11.75 -5.04
N GLN A 72 4.08 11.23 -5.01
CA GLN A 72 4.78 10.77 -6.20
C GLN A 72 5.45 9.42 -5.96
N GLY A 73 5.07 8.43 -6.77
CA GLY A 73 5.58 7.07 -6.62
C GLY A 73 4.57 6.05 -7.16
N PRO A 74 4.91 4.75 -7.09
CA PRO A 74 4.03 3.69 -7.57
C PRO A 74 2.71 3.64 -6.80
N CYS A 75 2.72 3.89 -5.49
CA CYS A 75 1.49 3.86 -4.70
C CYS A 75 0.60 5.06 -5.05
N ALA A 76 1.18 6.26 -5.10
CA ALA A 76 0.50 7.50 -5.45
C ALA A 76 -0.09 7.45 -6.86
N PHE A 77 0.63 6.89 -7.84
CA PHE A 77 0.12 6.73 -9.20
C PHE A 77 -1.13 5.85 -9.24
N VAL A 78 -1.10 4.69 -8.55
CA VAL A 78 -2.24 3.77 -8.52
C VAL A 78 -3.44 4.42 -7.84
N ALA A 79 -3.24 5.00 -6.65
CA ALA A 79 -4.33 5.58 -5.88
C ALA A 79 -4.94 6.83 -6.55
N SER A 80 -4.11 7.75 -7.05
CA SER A 80 -4.59 8.96 -7.74
C SER A 80 -5.32 8.63 -9.05
N THR A 81 -4.91 7.57 -9.76
CA THR A 81 -5.62 7.13 -10.96
C THR A 81 -6.98 6.54 -10.62
N LEU A 82 -7.06 5.69 -9.60
CA LEU A 82 -8.35 5.15 -9.13
C LEU A 82 -9.25 6.24 -8.55
N GLU A 83 -8.69 7.26 -7.91
CA GLU A 83 -9.46 8.41 -7.42
C GLU A 83 -10.05 9.24 -8.57
N ARG A 84 -9.26 9.54 -9.61
CA ARG A 84 -9.77 10.22 -10.82
C ARG A 84 -10.85 9.43 -11.55
N GLU A 85 -10.82 8.11 -11.47
CA GLU A 85 -11.88 7.21 -11.98
C GLU A 85 -13.10 7.11 -11.04
N GLY A 86 -13.08 7.80 -9.90
CA GLY A 86 -14.10 7.73 -8.85
C GLY A 86 -14.22 6.33 -8.24
N ARG A 87 -13.13 5.54 -8.23
CA ARG A 87 -13.09 4.17 -7.69
C ARG A 87 -12.66 4.09 -6.23
N ALA A 88 -11.92 5.09 -5.78
CA ALA A 88 -11.52 5.20 -4.40
C ALA A 88 -11.38 6.67 -3.99
N VAL A 89 -11.20 6.91 -2.70
CA VAL A 89 -10.74 8.20 -2.16
C VAL A 89 -9.32 8.01 -1.64
N TRP A 90 -8.36 8.78 -2.17
CA TRP A 90 -6.96 8.58 -1.89
C TRP A 90 -6.55 9.23 -0.56
N ARG A 91 -5.85 8.47 0.28
CA ARG A 91 -5.36 8.87 1.60
C ARG A 91 -3.87 8.60 1.72
N PRO A 92 -3.00 9.50 1.21
CA PRO A 92 -1.56 9.35 1.36
C PRO A 92 -1.14 9.45 2.83
N THR A 93 -0.10 8.69 3.20
CA THR A 93 0.45 8.64 4.56
C THR A 93 1.81 9.33 4.58
N GLY A 94 1.89 10.49 5.22
CA GLY A 94 3.15 11.21 5.42
C GLY A 94 3.81 10.81 6.72
N TYR A 95 5.11 10.55 6.71
CA TYR A 95 5.88 10.14 7.89
C TYR A 95 7.34 10.56 7.76
N ASP A 96 8.17 10.29 8.77
CA ASP A 96 9.60 10.52 8.65
C ASP A 96 10.26 9.40 7.84
N ASN A 97 10.29 9.64 6.53
CA ASN A 97 10.91 8.79 5.54
C ASN A 97 12.27 9.32 5.07
N VAL A 98 12.87 10.31 5.74
CA VAL A 98 14.13 10.94 5.30
C VAL A 98 15.32 10.55 6.17
N ARG A 99 15.08 10.18 7.44
CA ARG A 99 16.17 9.89 8.36
C ARG A 99 16.83 8.53 8.12
N LEU A 100 18.09 8.44 8.55
CA LEU A 100 18.77 7.18 8.83
C LEU A 100 19.30 7.14 10.27
N PRO A 101 19.16 6.01 10.99
CA PRO A 101 18.36 4.83 10.64
C PRO A 101 16.88 5.17 10.47
N PHE A 102 16.14 4.34 9.73
CA PHE A 102 14.74 4.57 9.41
C PHE A 102 13.89 4.72 10.66
N ASN A 103 12.94 5.66 10.63
CA ASN A 103 11.87 5.74 11.64
C ASN A 103 10.56 5.16 11.12
N ASN A 104 10.55 3.85 10.92
CA ASN A 104 9.34 3.12 10.55
C ASN A 104 8.22 3.33 11.57
N GLN A 105 8.54 3.52 12.86
CA GLN A 105 7.52 3.74 13.89
C GLN A 105 6.66 4.98 13.60
N SER A 106 7.23 6.07 13.07
CA SER A 106 6.39 7.22 12.65
C SER A 106 5.39 6.89 11.55
N GLY A 107 5.77 6.04 10.60
CA GLY A 107 4.86 5.57 9.56
C GLY A 107 3.81 4.62 10.09
N VAL A 108 4.19 3.73 11.01
CA VAL A 108 3.27 2.79 11.68
C VAL A 108 2.23 3.58 12.47
N ASP A 109 2.67 4.53 13.30
CA ASP A 109 1.79 5.35 14.12
C ASP A 109 0.81 6.17 13.27
N GLU A 110 1.30 6.85 12.22
CA GLU A 110 0.45 7.63 11.32
C GLU A 110 -0.57 6.72 10.60
N LEU A 111 -0.13 5.64 9.95
CA LEU A 111 -1.05 4.75 9.24
C LEU A 111 -2.07 4.14 10.20
N VAL A 112 -1.67 3.78 11.42
CA VAL A 112 -2.59 3.26 12.43
C VAL A 112 -3.64 4.30 12.80
N ASN A 113 -3.23 5.54 13.09
CA ASN A 113 -4.17 6.61 13.45
C ASN A 113 -5.13 6.94 12.31
N ARG A 114 -4.65 6.94 11.06
CA ARG A 114 -5.47 7.14 9.86
C ARG A 114 -6.47 6.01 9.63
N LEU A 115 -6.11 4.77 9.96
CA LEU A 115 -7.03 3.63 9.86
C LEU A 115 -8.05 3.58 11.01
N ASP A 116 -7.70 4.17 12.15
CA ASP A 116 -8.53 4.23 13.35
C ASP A 116 -9.60 5.34 13.28
N THR A 117 -9.31 6.42 12.55
CA THR A 117 -10.24 7.56 12.43
C THR A 117 -11.57 7.16 11.80
N LYS A 118 -12.63 7.87 12.21
CA LYS A 118 -13.99 7.72 11.64
C LYS A 118 -14.35 8.89 10.73
N LEU A 119 -13.58 9.97 10.75
CA LEU A 119 -13.79 11.18 9.96
C LEU A 119 -12.44 11.86 9.75
N PHE A 120 -12.10 12.17 8.50
CA PHE A 120 -10.91 12.94 8.16
C PHE A 120 -11.16 14.44 8.26
N ASP A 121 -10.09 15.23 8.37
CA ASP A 121 -10.14 16.70 8.51
C ASP A 121 -10.81 17.39 7.31
N ASP A 122 -10.80 16.76 6.13
CA ASP A 122 -11.49 17.23 4.93
C ASP A 122 -12.99 16.88 4.91
N GLY A 123 -13.51 16.31 5.99
CA GLY A 123 -14.91 15.90 6.14
C GLY A 123 -15.25 14.54 5.53
N THR A 124 -14.26 13.80 5.02
CA THR A 124 -14.50 12.47 4.45
C THR A 124 -14.79 11.45 5.55
N PRO A 125 -15.96 10.80 5.53
CA PRO A 125 -16.30 9.81 6.54
C PRO A 125 -15.52 8.50 6.29
N PHE A 126 -15.10 7.87 7.38
CA PHE A 126 -14.50 6.54 7.38
C PHE A 126 -15.03 5.64 8.52
N PRO A 127 -16.37 5.52 8.66
CA PRO A 127 -16.96 4.63 9.66
C PRO A 127 -16.58 3.16 9.41
N GLU A 128 -16.89 2.30 10.37
CA GLU A 128 -16.80 0.85 10.18
C GLU A 128 -17.74 0.40 9.07
N GLY A 129 -17.32 -0.60 8.31
CA GLY A 129 -18.02 -1.01 7.09
C GLY A 129 -17.55 -0.26 5.84
N THR A 130 -16.83 0.86 5.98
CA THR A 130 -16.22 1.53 4.82
C THR A 130 -15.03 0.70 4.33
N PRO A 131 -15.07 0.19 3.09
CA PRO A 131 -14.01 -0.65 2.57
C PRO A 131 -12.71 0.13 2.42
N TRP A 132 -11.57 -0.57 2.48
CA TRP A 132 -10.28 0.09 2.29
C TRP A 132 -9.25 -0.77 1.56
N ASN A 133 -8.34 -0.11 0.87
CA ASN A 133 -7.22 -0.67 0.14
C ASN A 133 -5.90 -0.10 0.66
N LEU A 134 -4.80 -0.81 0.39
CA LEU A 134 -3.46 -0.41 0.77
C LEU A 134 -2.48 -0.60 -0.39
N ALA A 135 -1.64 0.39 -0.65
CA ALA A 135 -0.43 0.23 -1.47
C ALA A 135 0.77 0.76 -0.71
N ILE A 136 1.84 -0.03 -0.67
CA ILE A 136 3.03 0.29 0.11
C ILE A 136 4.30 0.05 -0.70
N PHE A 137 5.30 0.91 -0.59
CA PHE A 137 6.51 0.85 -1.42
C PHE A 137 7.79 0.99 -0.60
N SER A 138 8.78 0.12 -0.85
CA SER A 138 10.13 0.21 -0.27
C SER A 138 10.09 0.31 1.28
N GLN A 139 10.64 1.37 1.89
CA GLN A 139 10.49 1.61 3.34
C GLN A 139 9.01 1.62 3.78
N GLY A 140 8.10 2.20 2.99
CA GLY A 140 6.67 2.17 3.25
C GLY A 140 6.08 0.76 3.22
N ALA A 141 6.68 -0.16 2.45
CA ALA A 141 6.32 -1.58 2.49
C ALA A 141 6.64 -2.22 3.83
N MET A 142 7.75 -1.83 4.47
CA MET A 142 8.05 -2.27 5.83
C MET A 142 6.97 -1.79 6.81
N VAL A 143 6.64 -0.50 6.75
CA VAL A 143 5.59 0.12 7.58
C VAL A 143 4.23 -0.58 7.40
N GLY A 144 3.77 -0.76 6.16
CA GLY A 144 2.47 -1.36 5.91
C GLY A 144 2.40 -2.83 6.34
N CYS A 145 3.45 -3.61 6.09
CA CYS A 145 3.53 -4.99 6.57
C CYS A 145 3.47 -5.07 8.10
N GLU A 146 4.18 -4.18 8.80
CA GLU A 146 4.12 -4.10 10.27
C GLU A 146 2.72 -3.70 10.77
N VAL A 147 2.05 -2.75 10.12
CA VAL A 147 0.67 -2.38 10.47
C VAL A 147 -0.28 -3.56 10.28
N MET A 148 -0.18 -4.25 9.15
CA MET A 148 -1.01 -5.44 8.88
C MET A 148 -0.77 -6.52 9.94
N GLU A 149 0.47 -6.92 10.18
CA GLU A 149 0.77 -8.05 11.07
C GLU A 149 0.64 -7.73 12.56
N LYS A 150 0.87 -6.48 12.99
CA LYS A 150 0.84 -6.10 14.42
C LYS A 150 -0.47 -5.47 14.86
N HIS A 151 -1.21 -4.82 13.97
CA HIS A 151 -2.39 -4.03 14.33
C HIS A 151 -3.69 -4.49 13.68
N VAL A 152 -3.68 -5.02 12.45
CA VAL A 152 -4.90 -5.39 11.71
C VAL A 152 -5.20 -6.89 11.84
N LEU A 153 -4.23 -7.77 11.62
CA LEU A 153 -4.46 -9.22 11.58
C LEU A 153 -4.65 -9.86 12.96
N PRO A 154 -3.90 -9.50 14.02
CA PRO A 154 -4.08 -10.11 15.34
C PRO A 154 -5.45 -9.77 15.92
N THR A 155 -6.12 -10.74 16.55
CA THR A 155 -7.45 -10.54 17.14
C THR A 155 -7.49 -9.52 18.27
N ASN A 156 -6.35 -9.28 18.92
CA ASN A 156 -6.14 -8.24 19.94
C ASN A 156 -5.48 -6.97 19.37
N GLY A 157 -5.27 -6.90 18.06
CA GLY A 157 -4.70 -5.73 17.39
C GLY A 157 -5.65 -4.54 17.45
N ARG A 158 -5.10 -3.33 17.60
CA ARG A 158 -5.86 -2.06 17.69
C ARG A 158 -6.85 -1.90 16.53
N LEU A 159 -6.49 -2.37 15.34
CA LEU A 159 -7.26 -2.21 14.10
C LEU A 159 -7.92 -3.51 13.64
N HIS A 160 -7.98 -4.54 14.48
CA HIS A 160 -8.56 -5.83 14.07
C HIS A 160 -9.99 -5.69 13.55
N TYR A 161 -10.76 -4.77 14.13
CA TYR A 161 -12.11 -4.46 13.71
C TYR A 161 -12.20 -3.95 12.25
N ARG A 162 -11.10 -3.44 11.66
CA ARG A 162 -11.00 -3.03 10.24
C ARG A 162 -10.71 -4.17 9.29
N LEU A 163 -10.27 -5.35 9.77
CA LEU A 163 -9.88 -6.47 8.91
C LEU A 163 -11.03 -6.92 7.98
N LYS A 164 -12.27 -6.94 8.51
CA LYS A 164 -13.47 -7.26 7.73
C LYS A 164 -13.72 -6.29 6.56
N ASP A 165 -13.21 -5.07 6.66
CA ASP A 165 -13.39 -4.01 5.67
C ASP A 165 -12.23 -3.95 4.66
N PHE A 166 -11.16 -4.73 4.88
CA PHE A 166 -10.00 -4.78 4.00
C PHE A 166 -10.32 -5.47 2.67
N ARG A 167 -10.07 -4.76 1.56
CA ARG A 167 -10.31 -5.26 0.20
C ARG A 167 -9.07 -5.84 -0.45
N LYS A 168 -8.05 -5.01 -0.70
CA LYS A 168 -6.84 -5.39 -1.45
C LYS A 168 -5.63 -4.62 -0.95
N GLY A 169 -4.48 -5.29 -0.92
CA GLY A 169 -3.18 -4.74 -0.54
C GLY A 169 -2.10 -5.13 -1.54
N ILE A 170 -1.24 -4.19 -1.91
CA ILE A 170 -0.07 -4.46 -2.74
C ILE A 170 1.19 -3.86 -2.15
N ALA A 171 2.29 -4.61 -2.17
CA ALA A 171 3.60 -4.11 -1.78
C ALA A 171 4.54 -4.05 -2.98
N PHE A 172 5.19 -2.91 -3.20
CA PHE A 172 6.18 -2.68 -4.24
C PHE A 172 7.58 -2.70 -3.65
N GLY A 173 8.52 -3.43 -4.26
CA GLY A 173 9.92 -3.43 -3.83
C GLY A 173 10.09 -3.72 -2.33
N ASN A 174 9.33 -4.67 -1.80
CA ASN A 174 9.13 -4.90 -0.38
C ASN A 174 10.36 -5.54 0.29
N PRO A 175 11.05 -4.86 1.25
CA PRO A 175 12.14 -5.46 2.03
C PRO A 175 11.72 -6.65 2.89
N TYR A 176 10.41 -6.78 3.16
CA TYR A 176 9.78 -7.88 3.89
C TYR A 176 9.05 -8.87 2.97
N ARG A 177 9.34 -8.87 1.66
CA ARG A 177 8.71 -9.80 0.71
C ARG A 177 8.94 -11.25 1.12
N LEU A 178 7.85 -12.00 1.29
CA LEU A 178 7.92 -13.43 1.56
C LEU A 178 8.59 -14.19 0.42
N ILE A 179 9.38 -15.21 0.76
CA ILE A 179 10.10 -16.05 -0.20
C ILE A 179 9.21 -16.52 -1.35
N ASN A 180 9.73 -16.39 -2.57
CA ASN A 180 9.05 -16.80 -3.82
C ASN A 180 7.68 -16.16 -4.09
N GLN A 181 7.24 -15.18 -3.29
CA GLN A 181 5.99 -14.47 -3.56
C GLN A 181 6.24 -13.34 -4.55
N CYS A 182 5.44 -13.30 -5.60
CA CYS A 182 5.37 -12.21 -6.57
C CYS A 182 4.03 -12.31 -7.29
N ALA A 183 3.47 -11.16 -7.66
CA ALA A 183 2.24 -11.09 -8.40
C ALA A 183 2.41 -11.68 -9.80
N PRO A 184 1.44 -12.45 -10.32
CA PRO A 184 1.60 -13.23 -11.54
C PRO A 184 1.72 -12.37 -12.81
N TRP A 185 1.42 -11.07 -12.73
CA TRP A 185 1.51 -10.15 -13.85
C TRP A 185 2.86 -9.46 -13.99
N VAL A 186 3.79 -9.64 -13.04
CA VAL A 186 5.10 -9.01 -13.14
C VAL A 186 5.87 -9.65 -14.30
N PRO A 187 6.32 -8.88 -15.32
CA PRO A 187 6.89 -9.43 -16.54
C PRO A 187 8.27 -10.07 -16.31
N ASP A 188 9.01 -9.58 -15.32
CA ASP A 188 10.35 -10.03 -14.96
C ASP A 188 10.43 -10.29 -13.45
N PRO A 189 9.75 -11.34 -12.95
CA PRO A 189 9.66 -11.61 -11.52
C PRO A 189 11.04 -11.94 -10.93
N PRO A 190 11.20 -11.86 -9.59
CA PRO A 190 12.43 -12.23 -8.91
C PRO A 190 12.83 -13.68 -9.22
N GLN A 191 14.12 -13.97 -9.20
CA GLN A 191 14.66 -15.31 -9.34
C GLN A 191 14.06 -16.24 -8.27
N PRO A 192 13.88 -17.53 -8.59
CA PRO A 192 13.46 -18.52 -7.61
C PRO A 192 14.40 -18.57 -6.40
N ASN A 193 13.83 -18.93 -5.26
CA ASN A 193 14.50 -19.01 -3.95
C ASN A 193 15.14 -17.69 -3.52
N THR A 194 14.41 -16.60 -3.70
CA THR A 194 14.76 -15.26 -3.21
C THR A 194 13.63 -14.68 -2.36
N GLN A 195 13.99 -13.73 -1.50
CA GLN A 195 13.07 -13.06 -0.55
C GLN A 195 13.45 -11.58 -0.39
N GLY A 196 12.70 -10.82 0.40
CA GLY A 196 13.10 -9.46 0.79
C GLY A 196 14.42 -9.45 1.59
N ILE A 197 15.18 -8.35 1.50
CA ILE A 197 16.53 -8.23 2.06
C ILE A 197 16.58 -8.33 3.59
N MET A 198 15.47 -8.09 4.28
CA MET A 198 15.45 -8.14 5.75
C MET A 198 15.29 -9.58 6.26
N ASP A 199 15.51 -9.75 7.56
CA ASP A 199 15.47 -11.04 8.26
C ASP A 199 14.06 -11.45 8.71
N TRP A 200 13.14 -10.50 8.80
CA TRP A 200 11.71 -10.75 8.99
C TRP A 200 10.97 -10.56 7.66
N HIS A 201 9.95 -11.39 7.40
CA HIS A 201 9.12 -11.32 6.21
C HIS A 201 7.64 -11.37 6.58
N PHE A 202 6.83 -10.65 5.82
CA PHE A 202 5.38 -10.64 6.00
C PHE A 202 4.79 -11.90 5.39
N ASP A 203 4.61 -12.93 6.22
CA ASP A 203 3.99 -14.19 5.81
C ASP A 203 2.47 -14.04 5.72
N PHE A 204 1.99 -13.36 4.68
CA PHE A 204 0.55 -13.15 4.47
C PHE A 204 -0.21 -14.45 4.16
N LEU A 205 0.49 -15.54 3.81
CA LEU A 205 -0.13 -16.83 3.48
C LEU A 205 -0.71 -17.53 4.72
N LYS A 206 -0.23 -17.19 5.93
CA LYS A 206 -0.81 -17.72 7.18
C LYS A 206 -2.18 -17.15 7.53
N TYR A 207 -2.65 -16.13 6.79
CA TYR A 207 -3.91 -15.44 7.04
C TYR A 207 -4.92 -15.70 5.90
N PRO A 208 -5.91 -16.59 6.11
CA PRO A 208 -6.96 -16.84 5.12
C PRO A 208 -7.71 -15.57 4.68
N GLU A 209 -7.81 -14.57 5.56
CA GLU A 209 -8.47 -13.29 5.30
C GLU A 209 -7.79 -12.48 4.19
N LEU A 210 -6.50 -12.74 3.93
CA LEU A 210 -5.69 -12.10 2.89
C LEU A 210 -5.59 -12.91 1.60
N ALA A 211 -6.13 -14.14 1.56
CA ALA A 211 -6.07 -15.00 0.38
C ALA A 211 -6.70 -14.31 -0.84
N GLY A 212 -5.92 -14.13 -1.90
CA GLY A 212 -6.33 -13.41 -3.12
C GLY A 212 -6.45 -11.89 -2.98
N LYS A 213 -6.20 -11.34 -1.78
CA LYS A 213 -6.28 -9.90 -1.47
C LYS A 213 -4.93 -9.23 -1.26
N TRP A 214 -3.86 -9.97 -1.05
CA TRP A 214 -2.50 -9.43 -0.95
C TRP A 214 -1.64 -9.83 -2.14
N GLN A 215 -0.83 -8.91 -2.65
CA GLN A 215 0.05 -9.12 -3.80
C GLN A 215 1.41 -8.42 -3.59
N GLU A 216 2.47 -9.01 -4.14
CA GLU A 216 3.84 -8.50 -4.08
C GLU A 216 4.31 -8.13 -5.49
N HIS A 217 4.61 -6.87 -5.75
CA HIS A 217 5.18 -6.42 -7.01
C HIS A 217 6.68 -6.16 -6.83
N ALA A 218 7.47 -7.20 -7.05
CA ALA A 218 8.93 -7.15 -7.03
C ALA A 218 9.47 -7.59 -8.38
N ARG A 219 10.59 -7.01 -8.81
CA ARG A 219 11.24 -7.34 -10.09
C ARG A 219 12.59 -8.00 -9.85
N THR A 220 13.04 -8.77 -10.83
CA THR A 220 14.43 -9.24 -10.88
C THR A 220 15.39 -8.04 -10.77
N ARG A 221 16.46 -8.21 -10.02
CA ARG A 221 17.50 -7.23 -9.67
C ARG A 221 17.07 -6.11 -8.73
N ASP A 222 15.85 -6.10 -8.20
CA ASP A 222 15.51 -5.25 -7.06
C ASP A 222 16.08 -5.87 -5.77
N TRP A 223 17.33 -5.56 -5.38
CA TRP A 223 17.99 -6.26 -4.27
C TRP A 223 17.32 -6.05 -2.90
N TYR A 224 16.53 -5.00 -2.74
CA TYR A 224 15.76 -4.83 -1.51
C TYR A 224 14.65 -5.87 -1.42
N ALA A 225 14.08 -6.27 -2.56
CA ALA A 225 13.04 -7.27 -2.65
C ALA A 225 13.53 -8.65 -3.15
N GLU A 226 14.74 -8.77 -3.68
CA GLU A 226 15.31 -9.99 -4.28
C GLU A 226 16.71 -10.25 -3.69
N ASN A 227 16.71 -10.76 -2.47
CA ASN A 227 17.89 -11.21 -1.78
C ASN A 227 18.02 -12.74 -1.87
N ARG A 228 19.25 -13.20 -2.07
CA ARG A 228 19.58 -14.63 -2.10
C ARG A 228 19.61 -15.21 -0.69
N LEU A 229 19.56 -16.54 -0.60
CA LEU A 229 19.61 -17.28 0.67
C LEU A 229 21.00 -17.83 0.99
N ASP A 230 22.02 -17.40 0.24
CA ASP A 230 23.43 -17.78 0.43
C ASP A 230 24.17 -16.78 1.33
N GLU A 231 25.46 -17.02 1.57
CA GLU A 231 26.31 -16.15 2.38
C GLU A 231 26.37 -14.71 1.85
N ALA A 232 26.32 -14.54 0.53
CA ALA A 232 26.27 -13.20 -0.07
C ALA A 232 24.97 -12.47 0.34
N GLY A 233 23.83 -13.15 0.26
CA GLY A 233 22.55 -12.60 0.72
C GLY A 233 22.50 -12.29 2.21
N GLN A 234 23.09 -13.15 3.06
CA GLN A 234 23.20 -12.89 4.50
C GLN A 234 24.03 -11.63 4.80
N ASN A 235 25.13 -11.43 4.08
CA ASN A 235 25.94 -10.22 4.19
C ASN A 235 25.16 -8.96 3.76
N MET A 236 24.35 -9.08 2.70
CA MET A 236 23.48 -7.97 2.24
C MET A 236 22.42 -7.61 3.28
N THR A 237 21.77 -8.61 3.89
CA THR A 237 20.86 -8.41 5.02
C THR A 237 21.54 -7.68 6.18
N ALA A 238 22.74 -8.12 6.57
CA ALA A 238 23.46 -7.50 7.69
C ALA A 238 23.78 -6.02 7.41
N ILE A 239 24.25 -5.70 6.20
CA ILE A 239 24.52 -4.31 5.79
C ILE A 239 23.23 -3.48 5.80
N ALA A 240 22.15 -4.00 5.22
CA ALA A 240 20.87 -3.33 5.21
C ALA A 240 20.35 -3.02 6.63
N LYS A 241 20.49 -3.97 7.56
CA LYS A 241 20.10 -3.79 8.97
C LYS A 241 20.94 -2.75 9.70
N ILE A 242 22.23 -2.66 9.42
CA ILE A 242 23.10 -1.62 10.00
C ILE A 242 22.64 -0.24 9.56
N ILE A 243 22.42 -0.06 8.26
CA ILE A 243 22.05 1.23 7.67
C ILE A 243 20.64 1.64 8.10
N THR A 244 19.68 0.72 7.98
CA THR A 244 18.25 1.05 8.10
C THR A 244 17.70 0.89 9.52
N GLN A 245 18.31 0.07 10.37
CA GLN A 245 17.80 -0.22 11.73
C GLN A 245 18.83 0.04 12.83
N SER A 246 20.07 0.43 12.52
CA SER A 246 21.18 0.42 13.50
C SER A 246 21.30 -0.92 14.23
N SER A 247 21.03 -2.02 13.53
CA SER A 247 21.12 -3.37 14.09
C SER A 247 22.42 -4.03 13.66
N TRP A 248 23.27 -4.36 14.64
CA TRP A 248 24.66 -4.79 14.46
C TRP A 248 24.87 -6.32 14.45
N THR A 249 23.80 -7.09 14.34
CA THR A 249 23.80 -8.55 14.44
C THR A 249 23.90 -9.22 13.06
N GLY A 250 24.85 -10.14 12.87
CA GLY A 250 24.78 -11.15 11.79
C GLY A 250 25.58 -10.92 10.51
N GLY A 251 26.64 -10.09 10.50
CA GLY A 251 27.48 -9.84 9.31
C GLY A 251 28.98 -10.08 9.52
N ALA A 252 29.72 -10.26 8.41
CA ALA A 252 31.18 -10.35 8.43
C ALA A 252 31.80 -9.05 8.98
N SER A 253 32.57 -9.18 10.06
CA SER A 253 33.11 -8.08 10.86
C SER A 253 33.99 -7.10 10.07
N SER A 254 34.54 -7.49 8.91
CA SER A 254 35.41 -6.65 8.09
C SER A 254 34.68 -5.62 7.22
N ILE A 255 33.50 -5.92 6.68
CA ILE A 255 32.68 -4.97 5.89
C ILE A 255 31.96 -4.01 6.83
N VAL A 256 31.43 -4.54 7.94
CA VAL A 256 30.79 -3.75 9.00
C VAL A 256 31.77 -2.72 9.57
N ALA A 257 33.03 -3.10 9.83
CA ALA A 257 34.06 -2.16 10.31
C ALA A 257 34.38 -1.04 9.30
N ARG A 258 34.38 -1.33 7.99
CA ARG A 258 34.62 -0.30 6.96
C ARG A 258 33.43 0.65 6.79
N ILE A 259 32.21 0.14 6.97
CA ILE A 259 31.00 0.94 7.02
C ILE A 259 30.99 1.81 8.28
N MET A 260 31.47 1.29 9.42
CA MET A 260 31.58 2.04 10.68
C MET A 260 32.44 3.29 10.57
N ASP A 261 33.60 3.21 9.91
CA ASP A 261 34.47 4.38 9.71
C ASP A 261 33.82 5.48 8.87
N LEU A 262 32.89 5.12 7.98
CA LEU A 262 32.14 6.03 7.12
C LEU A 262 31.00 6.76 7.88
N PHE A 263 30.42 6.14 8.90
CA PHE A 263 29.29 6.71 9.66
C PHE A 263 29.68 7.65 10.81
N ILE A 264 30.98 7.80 11.12
CA ILE A 264 31.46 8.73 12.16
C ILE A 264 31.26 10.21 11.74
N ASN A 265 31.07 10.50 10.44
CA ASN A 265 30.72 11.83 9.93
C ASN A 265 29.70 11.73 8.77
N PRO A 266 28.38 11.71 9.05
CA PRO A 266 27.38 11.62 8.00
C PRO A 266 27.28 12.95 7.24
N PHE A 267 27.80 12.97 6.01
CA PHE A 267 27.49 14.00 5.02
C PHE A 267 26.51 13.41 3.98
N ASP A 268 25.78 14.29 3.30
CA ASP A 268 24.86 13.92 2.21
C ASP A 268 25.56 13.00 1.18
N GLY A 269 24.92 11.89 0.81
CA GLY A 269 25.43 10.91 -0.16
C GLY A 269 26.11 9.66 0.42
N LEU A 270 26.17 9.51 1.76
CA LEU A 270 26.77 8.34 2.40
C LEU A 270 26.11 7.01 2.04
N ILE A 271 24.78 7.00 1.87
CA ILE A 271 24.01 5.82 1.44
C ILE A 271 24.46 5.37 0.05
N ASP A 272 24.55 6.31 -0.88
CA ASP A 272 24.97 6.03 -2.25
C ASP A 272 26.41 5.53 -2.30
N ILE A 273 27.29 6.05 -1.44
CA ILE A 273 28.67 5.60 -1.29
C ILE A 273 28.72 4.18 -0.71
N VAL A 274 27.98 3.87 0.36
CA VAL A 274 27.96 2.53 0.94
C VAL A 274 27.39 1.52 -0.06
N TRP A 275 26.30 1.86 -0.74
CA TRP A 275 25.76 1.02 -1.80
C TRP A 275 26.70 0.91 -3.00
N ALA A 276 27.41 1.98 -3.38
CA ALA A 276 28.42 1.93 -4.43
C ALA A 276 29.59 1.02 -4.04
N ILE A 277 30.06 1.08 -2.80
CA ILE A 277 31.10 0.21 -2.25
C ILE A 277 30.63 -1.25 -2.28
N VAL A 278 29.41 -1.54 -1.81
CA VAL A 278 28.81 -2.88 -1.88
C VAL A 278 28.71 -3.36 -3.34
N ARG A 279 28.25 -2.51 -4.25
CA ARG A 279 28.18 -2.79 -5.70
C ARG A 279 29.54 -3.10 -6.31
N THR A 280 30.56 -2.32 -5.95
CA THR A 280 31.93 -2.49 -6.46
C THR A 280 32.57 -3.77 -5.93
N PHE A 281 32.43 -4.09 -4.64
CA PHE A 281 33.03 -5.30 -4.06
C PHE A 281 32.31 -6.59 -4.47
N GLN A 282 31.02 -6.53 -4.78
CA GLN A 282 30.26 -7.68 -5.22
C GLN A 282 30.17 -7.80 -6.76
N GLY A 283 30.69 -6.83 -7.52
CA GLY A 283 30.70 -6.85 -8.98
C GLY A 283 29.32 -6.70 -9.62
N ILE A 284 28.36 -6.06 -8.94
CA ILE A 284 26.95 -6.08 -9.32
C ILE A 284 26.47 -4.66 -9.68
N ALA A 285 25.88 -4.52 -10.86
CA ALA A 285 25.26 -3.28 -11.33
C ALA A 285 23.71 -3.39 -11.35
N HIS A 286 23.07 -2.23 -11.21
CA HIS A 286 21.67 -1.87 -11.52
C HIS A 286 20.62 -1.91 -10.37
N LEU A 287 20.34 -0.73 -9.77
CA LEU A 287 19.16 -0.45 -8.95
C LEU A 287 17.92 0.00 -9.76
N GLU A 288 18.01 0.09 -11.09
CA GLU A 288 16.96 0.66 -11.96
C GLU A 288 15.60 -0.07 -11.84
N ALA A 289 15.62 -1.34 -11.44
CA ALA A 289 14.42 -2.15 -11.18
C ALA A 289 13.63 -1.69 -9.93
N HIS A 290 14.30 -1.08 -8.95
CA HIS A 290 13.64 -0.56 -7.74
C HIS A 290 13.03 0.81 -8.04
N GLY A 291 11.70 0.91 -7.97
CA GLY A 291 10.97 2.14 -8.30
C GLY A 291 10.42 2.22 -9.73
N THR A 292 10.76 1.27 -10.61
CA THR A 292 10.21 1.18 -11.98
C THR A 292 9.34 -0.05 -12.11
N TYR A 293 8.02 0.14 -12.15
CA TYR A 293 7.03 -0.95 -12.19
C TYR A 293 6.03 -0.75 -13.32
N ASP A 294 5.52 -1.84 -13.92
CA ASP A 294 4.36 -1.76 -14.80
C ASP A 294 3.08 -1.70 -13.96
N LEU A 295 2.48 -0.51 -13.89
CA LEU A 295 1.35 -0.23 -12.99
C LEU A 295 -0.01 -0.50 -13.62
N ASN A 296 -0.10 -0.75 -14.94
CA ASN A 296 -1.39 -1.01 -15.59
C ASN A 296 -2.06 -2.29 -15.09
N PRO A 297 -1.37 -3.45 -15.00
CA PRO A 297 -1.96 -4.66 -14.42
C PRO A 297 -2.38 -4.49 -12.96
N VAL A 298 -1.69 -3.62 -12.21
CA VAL A 298 -2.05 -3.30 -10.82
C VAL A 298 -3.37 -2.53 -10.77
N LEU A 299 -3.56 -1.55 -11.64
CA LEU A 299 -4.84 -0.84 -11.77
C LEU A 299 -5.96 -1.82 -12.10
N ASP A 300 -5.75 -2.73 -13.05
CA ASP A 300 -6.75 -3.74 -13.42
C ASP A 300 -7.10 -4.65 -12.25
N TRP A 301 -6.10 -5.04 -11.46
CA TRP A 301 -6.33 -5.82 -10.25
C TRP A 301 -7.17 -5.07 -9.22
N PHE A 302 -6.96 -3.76 -9.00
CA PHE A 302 -7.83 -2.98 -8.10
C PHE A 302 -9.21 -2.64 -8.70
N ARG A 303 -9.35 -2.63 -10.03
CA ARG A 303 -10.62 -2.37 -10.72
C ARG A 303 -11.57 -3.56 -10.68
N ALA A 304 -11.03 -4.77 -10.65
CA ALA A 304 -11.76 -6.04 -10.52
C ALA A 304 -12.37 -6.21 -9.12
#